data_AF-V4NDK9-F1
#
_entry.id   AF-V4NDK9-F1
#
_cell.length_a   1.000
_cell.length_b   1.000
_cell.length_c   1.000
_cell.angle_alpha   90.00
_cell.angle_beta   90.00
_cell.angle_gamma   90.00
#
_symmetry.space_group_name_H-M   'P 1'
#
loop_
_entity.id
_entity.type
_entity.pdbx_description
1 polymer ?
#
loop_
_entity_poly.entity_id
_entity_poly.type
_entity_poly.pdbx_seq_one_letter_code
_entity_poly.pdbx_strand_id
1 'polypeptide(L)'
;MKLFTSVCLAVALGSAAITSAYAATPLEESRAIAADLKASMTEMGDASKAGDMKRACAASRRSVDLLDQYMVKFKQIRDSNPSADADKLAEADLIHAKLSNQRTELNTLSGEICAKAG
;
A
#
# COMPACT_ATOMS: atom_id res chain seq x y z
N MET A 1 0.76 -16.05 -2.86
CA MET A 1 1.93 -15.15 -2.92
C MET A 1 1.91 -14.16 -4.11
N LYS A 2 0.88 -14.14 -4.99
CA LYS A 2 0.78 -13.17 -6.09
C LYS A 2 0.42 -11.75 -5.62
N LEU A 3 -0.53 -11.63 -4.68
CA LEU A 3 -1.00 -10.35 -4.17
C LEU A 3 0.09 -9.53 -3.46
N PHE A 4 0.93 -10.17 -2.64
CA PHE A 4 2.04 -9.52 -1.94
C PHE A 4 2.96 -8.78 -2.92
N THR A 5 3.38 -9.45 -3.99
CA THR A 5 4.28 -8.88 -5.00
C THR A 5 3.62 -7.73 -5.75
N SER A 6 2.33 -7.84 -6.08
CA SER A 6 1.57 -6.78 -6.75
C SER A 6 1.41 -5.53 -5.88
N VAL A 7 1.10 -5.69 -4.59
CA VAL A 7 1.02 -4.58 -3.62
C VAL A 7 2.40 -3.91 -3.49
N CYS A 8 3.46 -4.68 -3.29
CA CYS A 8 4.82 -4.14 -3.16
C CYS A 8 5.25 -3.37 -4.42
N LEU A 9 4.92 -3.89 -5.61
CA LEU A 9 5.21 -3.21 -6.87
C LEU A 9 4.45 -1.88 -6.98
N ALA A 10 3.15 -1.86 -6.67
CA ALA A 10 2.35 -0.65 -6.71
C ALA A 10 2.86 0.43 -5.74
N VAL A 11 3.26 0.04 -4.53
CA VAL A 11 3.82 0.94 -3.51
C VAL A 11 5.22 1.43 -3.89
N ALA A 12 6.05 0.58 -4.50
CA ALA A 12 7.36 0.99 -5.02
C ALA A 12 7.22 2.01 -6.16
N LEU A 13 6.28 1.79 -7.08
CA LEU A 13 5.95 2.74 -8.14
C LEU A 13 5.44 4.07 -7.57
N GLY A 14 4.55 4.03 -6.59
CA GLY A 14 4.09 5.25 -5.90
C GLY A 14 5.24 6.02 -5.26
N SER A 15 6.16 5.33 -4.61
CA SER A 15 7.30 5.96 -3.94
C SER A 15 8.28 6.57 -4.95
N ALA A 16 8.48 5.92 -6.09
CA ALA A 16 9.31 6.43 -7.19
C ALA A 16 8.67 7.66 -7.86
N ALA A 17 7.38 7.60 -8.16
CA ALA A 17 6.64 8.74 -8.72
C ALA A 17 6.69 9.95 -7.80
N ILE A 18 6.50 9.75 -6.48
CA ILE A 18 6.66 10.82 -5.49
C ILE A 18 8.11 11.35 -5.48
N THR A 19 9.11 10.48 -5.50
CA THR A 19 10.53 10.92 -5.43
C THR A 19 10.93 11.75 -6.65
N SER A 20 10.40 11.41 -7.83
CA SER A 20 10.70 12.11 -9.09
C SER A 20 10.02 13.49 -9.23
N ALA A 21 9.09 13.82 -8.33
CA ALA A 21 8.25 14.99 -8.44
C ALA A 21 8.34 15.95 -7.23
N TYR A 22 8.85 15.53 -6.05
CA TYR A 22 8.64 16.29 -4.81
C TYR A 22 9.85 16.39 -3.86
N ALA A 23 9.78 17.34 -2.90
CA ALA A 23 10.79 17.62 -1.86
C ALA A 23 10.78 16.58 -0.71
N ALA A 24 11.87 16.53 0.07
CA ALA A 24 12.22 15.40 0.96
C ALA A 24 11.26 15.07 2.12
N THR A 25 10.48 16.01 2.67
CA THR A 25 9.74 15.77 3.93
C THR A 25 8.47 14.88 3.77
N PRO A 26 7.57 15.13 2.81
CA PRO A 26 6.44 14.23 2.56
C PRO A 26 6.86 12.83 2.08
N LEU A 27 8.08 12.73 1.55
CA LEU A 27 8.68 11.47 1.11
C LEU A 27 9.04 10.55 2.27
N GLU A 28 9.57 11.08 3.38
CA GLU A 28 9.95 10.27 4.54
C GLU A 28 8.74 9.62 5.22
N GLU A 29 7.63 10.36 5.38
CA GLU A 29 6.38 9.81 5.90
C GLU A 29 5.82 8.71 4.99
N SER A 30 5.81 8.96 3.68
CA SER A 30 5.35 7.98 2.69
C SER A 30 6.21 6.70 2.72
N ARG A 31 7.53 6.84 2.87
CA ARG A 31 8.47 5.71 3.00
C ARG A 31 8.27 4.91 4.27
N ALA A 32 8.02 5.58 5.41
CA ALA A 32 7.73 4.91 6.67
C ALA A 32 6.46 4.04 6.55
N ILE A 33 5.37 4.59 6.00
CA ILE A 33 4.12 3.83 5.79
C ILE A 33 4.35 2.64 4.85
N ALA A 34 5.14 2.82 3.78
CA ALA A 34 5.49 1.74 2.86
C ALA A 34 6.31 0.61 3.52
N ALA A 35 7.24 0.97 4.41
CA ALA A 35 8.03 0.00 5.17
C ALA A 35 7.16 -0.79 6.16
N ASP A 36 6.28 -0.12 6.89
CA ASP A 36 5.33 -0.74 7.81
C ASP A 36 4.35 -1.67 7.06
N LEU A 37 3.87 -1.24 5.89
CA LEU A 37 3.00 -2.06 5.04
C LEU A 37 3.71 -3.35 4.63
N LYS A 38 4.96 -3.26 4.19
CA LYS A 38 5.78 -4.42 3.84
C LYS A 38 5.98 -5.36 5.03
N ALA A 39 6.28 -4.81 6.21
CA ALA A 39 6.44 -5.60 7.44
C ALA A 39 5.14 -6.33 7.81
N SER A 40 4.01 -5.63 7.81
CA SER A 40 2.68 -6.19 8.11
C SER A 40 2.28 -7.29 7.12
N MET A 41 2.55 -7.07 5.83
CA MET A 41 2.27 -8.07 4.79
C MET A 41 3.17 -9.31 4.93
N THR A 42 4.41 -9.14 5.40
CA THR A 42 5.33 -10.25 5.71
C THR A 42 4.83 -11.04 6.91
N GLU A 43 4.44 -10.34 7.98
CA GLU A 43 3.83 -10.94 9.18
C GLU A 43 2.57 -11.74 8.82
N MET A 44 1.68 -11.20 7.98
CA MET A 44 0.50 -11.90 7.48
C MET A 44 0.88 -13.20 6.76
N GLY A 45 1.89 -13.15 5.89
CA GLY A 45 2.38 -14.31 5.15
C GLY A 45 2.97 -15.39 6.05
N ASP A 46 3.76 -14.99 7.04
CA ASP A 46 4.39 -15.93 7.97
C ASP A 46 3.40 -16.52 8.96
N ALA A 47 2.47 -15.73 9.49
CA ALA A 47 1.37 -16.21 10.32
C ALA A 47 0.46 -17.18 9.56
N SER A 48 0.15 -16.89 8.29
CA SER A 48 -0.63 -17.79 7.42
C SER A 48 0.07 -19.13 7.21
N LYS A 49 1.39 -19.15 6.99
CA LYS A 49 2.18 -20.38 6.85
C LYS A 49 2.24 -21.17 8.16
N ALA A 50 2.30 -20.47 9.29
CA ALA A 50 2.30 -21.08 10.62
C ALA A 50 0.93 -21.61 11.06
N GLY A 51 -0.13 -21.36 10.28
CA GLY A 51 -1.51 -21.74 10.64
C GLY A 51 -2.18 -20.81 11.65
N ASP A 52 -1.51 -19.72 12.06
CA ASP A 52 -2.05 -18.74 13.00
C ASP A 52 -2.95 -17.73 12.28
N MET A 53 -4.19 -18.15 12.01
CA MET A 53 -5.16 -17.33 11.26
C MET A 53 -5.61 -16.08 12.02
N LYS A 54 -5.57 -16.08 13.36
CA LYS A 54 -5.88 -14.89 14.17
C LYS A 54 -4.85 -13.80 13.96
N ARG A 55 -3.56 -14.16 14.04
CA ARG A 55 -2.46 -13.24 13.76
C ARG A 55 -2.42 -12.82 12.30
N ALA A 56 -2.65 -13.74 11.37
CA ALA A 56 -2.75 -13.42 9.95
C ALA A 56 -3.90 -12.44 9.67
N CYS A 57 -5.05 -12.60 10.31
CA CYS A 57 -6.18 -11.68 10.19
C CYS A 57 -5.80 -10.29 10.72
N ALA A 58 -5.22 -10.20 11.92
CA ALA A 58 -4.78 -8.92 12.49
C ALA A 58 -3.78 -8.20 11.58
N ALA A 59 -2.78 -8.93 11.06
CA ALA A 59 -1.80 -8.39 10.13
C ALA A 59 -2.43 -7.98 8.78
N SER A 60 -3.37 -8.75 8.24
CA SER A 60 -4.06 -8.41 6.99
C SER A 60 -4.87 -7.11 7.10
N ARG A 61 -5.61 -6.91 8.21
CA ARG A 61 -6.36 -5.68 8.47
C ARG A 61 -5.43 -4.48 8.60
N ARG A 62 -4.31 -4.65 9.32
CA ARG A 62 -3.27 -3.63 9.44
C ARG A 62 -2.68 -3.28 8.07
N SER A 63 -2.47 -4.26 7.20
CA SER A 63 -1.98 -4.01 5.84
C SER A 63 -2.99 -3.24 4.98
N VAL A 64 -4.31 -3.49 5.11
CA VAL A 64 -5.34 -2.68 4.44
C VAL A 64 -5.28 -1.23 4.93
N ASP A 65 -5.22 -1.02 6.25
CA ASP A 65 -5.16 0.31 6.85
C ASP A 65 -3.91 1.09 6.43
N LEU A 66 -2.74 0.46 6.45
CA LEU A 66 -1.48 1.07 6.01
C LEU A 66 -1.50 1.42 4.51
N LEU A 67 -2.14 0.60 3.67
CA LEU A 67 -2.32 0.93 2.26
C LEU A 67 -3.26 2.13 2.06
N ASP A 68 -4.33 2.23 2.85
CA ASP A 68 -5.24 3.38 2.84
C ASP A 68 -4.51 4.67 3.27
N GLN A 69 -3.73 4.61 4.36
CA GLN A 69 -2.89 5.72 4.80
C GLN A 69 -1.88 6.13 3.73
N TYR A 70 -1.25 5.15 3.07
CA TYR A 70 -0.32 5.41 1.97
C TYR A 70 -1.01 6.11 0.81
N MET A 71 -2.20 5.66 0.40
CA MET A 71 -2.98 6.28 -0.67
C MET A 71 -3.40 7.72 -0.34
N VAL A 72 -3.83 7.98 0.90
CA VAL A 72 -4.15 9.34 1.36
C VAL A 72 -2.91 10.23 1.29
N LYS A 73 -1.77 9.76 1.79
CA LYS A 73 -0.51 10.51 1.73
C LYS A 73 -0.06 10.76 0.29
N PHE A 74 -0.16 9.75 -0.57
CA PHE A 74 0.14 9.85 -2.00
C PHE A 74 -0.71 10.94 -2.68
N LYS A 75 -2.03 10.95 -2.43
CA LYS A 75 -2.95 11.97 -2.95
C LYS A 75 -2.61 13.36 -2.41
N GLN A 76 -2.35 13.51 -1.12
CA GLN A 76 -1.97 14.79 -0.52
C GLN A 76 -0.72 15.39 -1.20
N ILE A 77 0.27 14.54 -1.49
CA ILE A 77 1.49 14.98 -2.14
C ILE A 77 1.22 15.40 -3.59
N ARG A 78 0.42 14.62 -4.34
CA ARG A 78 -0.02 14.99 -5.70
C ARG A 78 -0.77 16.32 -5.72
N ASP A 79 -1.80 16.46 -4.88
CA ASP A 79 -2.69 17.62 -4.86
C ASP A 79 -1.99 18.91 -4.41
N SER A 80 -0.93 18.79 -3.59
CA SER A 80 -0.11 19.94 -3.16
C SER A 80 0.80 20.50 -4.26
N ASN A 81 0.82 19.89 -5.44
CA ASN A 81 1.76 20.24 -6.52
C ASN A 81 1.08 20.27 -7.90
N PRO A 82 0.07 21.14 -8.10
CA PRO A 82 -0.68 21.22 -9.35
C PRO A 82 0.16 21.73 -10.54
N SER A 83 1.38 22.21 -10.30
CA SER A 83 2.32 22.68 -11.33
C SER A 83 3.24 21.57 -11.87
N ALA A 84 3.10 20.33 -11.41
CA ALA A 84 3.81 19.19 -12.01
C ALA A 84 3.39 18.99 -13.47
N ASP A 85 4.30 18.49 -14.31
CA ASP A 85 4.01 18.17 -15.70
C ASP A 85 2.78 17.26 -15.82
N ALA A 86 1.93 17.51 -16.84
CA ALA A 86 0.69 16.76 -17.05
C ALA A 86 0.94 15.23 -17.14
N ASP A 87 2.08 14.82 -17.70
CA ASP A 87 2.48 13.42 -17.78
C ASP A 87 2.77 12.81 -16.39
N LYS A 88 3.38 13.58 -15.49
CA LYS A 88 3.63 13.14 -14.10
C LYS A 88 2.34 13.03 -13.31
N LEU A 89 1.39 13.94 -13.54
CA LEU A 89 0.06 13.87 -12.94
C LEU A 89 -0.70 12.63 -13.45
N ALA A 90 -0.65 12.36 -14.76
CA ALA A 90 -1.26 11.16 -15.34
C ALA A 90 -0.63 9.85 -14.82
N GLU A 91 0.71 9.80 -14.69
CA GLU A 91 1.41 8.65 -14.08
C GLU A 91 0.97 8.45 -12.61
N ALA A 92 0.87 9.55 -11.84
CA ALA A 92 0.41 9.49 -10.46
C ALA A 92 -1.02 8.95 -10.36
N ASP A 93 -1.92 9.35 -11.27
CA ASP A 93 -3.29 8.86 -11.33
C ASP A 93 -3.36 7.37 -11.67
N LEU A 94 -2.54 6.91 -12.63
CA LEU A 94 -2.43 5.48 -12.96
C LEU A 94 -1.93 4.66 -11.77
N ILE A 95 -0.96 5.18 -11.01
CA ILE A 95 -0.46 4.52 -9.80
C ILE A 95 -1.53 4.50 -8.70
N HIS A 96 -2.25 5.61 -8.50
CA HIS A 96 -3.36 5.66 -7.55
C HIS A 96 -4.45 4.63 -7.89
N ALA A 97 -4.81 4.50 -9.17
CA ALA A 97 -5.76 3.48 -9.62
C ALA A 97 -5.25 2.06 -9.34
N LYS A 98 -3.96 1.77 -9.58
CA LYS A 98 -3.33 0.49 -9.23
C LYS A 98 -3.39 0.23 -7.73
N LEU A 99 -3.03 1.21 -6.90
CA LEU A 99 -3.09 1.10 -5.44
C LEU A 99 -4.53 0.81 -4.96
N SER A 100 -5.53 1.47 -5.56
CA SER A 100 -6.95 1.22 -5.27
C SER A 100 -7.39 -0.21 -5.61
N ASN A 101 -6.92 -0.75 -6.73
CA ASN A 101 -7.18 -2.15 -7.08
C ASN A 101 -6.52 -3.10 -6.08
N GLN A 102 -5.27 -2.83 -5.71
CA GLN A 102 -4.54 -3.62 -4.71
C GLN A 102 -5.21 -3.56 -3.32
N ARG A 103 -5.77 -2.40 -2.94
CA ARG A 103 -6.59 -2.25 -1.74
C ARG A 103 -7.81 -3.16 -1.79
N THR A 104 -8.52 -3.18 -2.91
CA THR A 104 -9.70 -4.04 -3.09
C THR A 104 -9.33 -5.51 -2.94
N GLU A 105 -8.27 -5.96 -3.62
CA GLU A 105 -7.78 -7.34 -3.52
C GLU A 105 -7.32 -7.69 -2.10
N LEU A 106 -6.63 -6.77 -1.42
CA LEU A 106 -6.17 -6.96 -0.04
C LEU A 106 -7.33 -7.00 0.97
N ASN A 107 -8.36 -6.19 0.77
CA ASN A 107 -9.56 -6.21 1.60
C ASN A 107 -10.35 -7.52 1.42
N THR A 108 -10.47 -8.02 0.18
CA THR A 108 -11.03 -9.35 -0.10
C THR A 108 -10.23 -10.44 0.62
N LEU A 109 -8.90 -10.44 0.48
CA LEU A 109 -8.04 -11.41 1.18
C LEU A 109 -8.18 -11.29 2.70
N SER A 110 -8.26 -10.08 3.24
CA SER A 110 -8.44 -9.86 4.68
C SER A 110 -9.76 -10.49 5.14
N GLY A 111 -10.84 -10.32 4.38
CA GLY A 111 -12.12 -11.00 4.63
C GLY A 111 -11.97 -12.53 4.65
N GLU A 112 -11.28 -13.10 3.67
CA GLU A 112 -11.04 -14.55 3.60
C GLU A 112 -10.19 -15.09 4.76
N ILE A 113 -9.11 -14.41 5.13
CA ILE A 113 -8.25 -14.80 6.26
C ILE A 113 -9.01 -14.68 7.57
N CYS A 114 -9.72 -13.57 7.77
CA CYS A 114 -10.47 -13.34 9.00
C CYS A 114 -11.65 -14.30 9.16
N ALA A 115 -12.34 -14.67 8.08
CA ALA A 115 -13.37 -15.71 8.13
C ALA A 115 -12.81 -17.08 8.56
N LYS A 116 -11.54 -17.37 8.23
CA LYS A 116 -10.84 -18.60 8.67
C LYS A 116 -10.34 -18.52 10.11
N ALA A 117 -10.19 -17.32 10.66
CA ALA A 117 -9.69 -17.10 12.02
C ALA A 117 -10.74 -17.40 13.11
N GLY A 118 -12.03 -17.40 12.74
CA GLY A 118 -13.16 -17.49 13.66
C GLY A 118 -13.61 -16.12 14.13
#